data_AF-A0A0G1Q2G0-F1
#
_entry.id   AF-A0A0G1Q2G0-F1
#
_cell.length_a   1.000
_cell.length_b   1.000
_cell.length_c   1.000
_cell.angle_alpha   90.00
_cell.angle_beta   90.00
_cell.angle_gamma   90.00
#
_symmetry.space_group_name_H-M   'P 1'
#
loop_
_entity.id
_entity.type
_entity.pdbx_description
1 polymer ?
#
loop_
_entity_poly.entity_id
_entity_poly.type
_entity_poly.pdbx_seq_one_letter_code
_entity_poly.pdbx_strand_id
1 'polypeptide(L)'
;MKKFIFAILTVVAVGSFSSVANAQMMGGFSNSSADWNEVVEHTSREEKEGKELWDKFQAKEIACANLDDEQFGVLGEYFMGQMMGNSHAAMNAMMIQAHGEEGEEQIHIAMGKRLSGCDTSAGVTGISGGWMPMMQMMWGGWSSPFSTNQSNNSMMNFGFMPFGGFGWIFMLVFWGFIIWMIVSLIRGNFGGGHMRGHSHGNDANEKSPLEILKERYAKGEIDKREFEEKKKDLI
;
A
#
# COMPACT_ATOMS: atom_id res chain seq x y z
N MET A 1 -23.39 -16.35 -19.36
CA MET A 1 -23.94 -16.01 -18.02
C MET A 1 -23.33 -16.84 -16.89
N LYS A 2 -23.27 -18.18 -16.96
CA LYS A 2 -22.71 -19.02 -15.87
C LYS A 2 -21.22 -18.79 -15.53
N LYS A 3 -20.40 -18.33 -16.49
CA LYS A 3 -18.95 -18.13 -16.29
C LYS A 3 -18.57 -16.78 -15.68
N PHE A 4 -19.40 -15.74 -15.87
CA PHE A 4 -19.23 -14.44 -15.19
C PHE A 4 -19.50 -14.54 -13.69
N ILE A 5 -20.44 -15.42 -13.30
CA ILE A 5 -20.75 -15.69 -11.89
C ILE A 5 -19.51 -16.27 -11.17
N PHE A 6 -18.76 -17.17 -11.80
CA PHE A 6 -17.57 -17.79 -11.19
C PHE A 6 -16.39 -16.82 -10.99
N ALA A 7 -16.20 -15.86 -11.91
CA ALA A 7 -15.17 -14.83 -11.77
C ALA A 7 -15.53 -13.81 -10.67
N ILE A 8 -16.82 -13.48 -10.53
CA ILE A 8 -17.30 -12.61 -9.44
C ILE A 8 -17.19 -13.33 -8.09
N LEU A 9 -17.53 -14.62 -8.02
CA LEU A 9 -17.47 -15.42 -6.79
C LEU A 9 -16.04 -15.59 -6.26
N THR A 10 -15.05 -15.70 -7.15
CA THR A 10 -13.64 -15.83 -6.78
C THR A 10 -13.02 -14.51 -6.31
N VAL A 11 -13.44 -13.37 -6.87
CA VAL A 11 -13.03 -12.04 -6.38
C VAL A 11 -13.67 -11.72 -5.02
N VAL A 12 -14.93 -12.10 -4.79
CA VAL A 12 -15.60 -11.93 -3.49
C VAL A 12 -15.00 -12.84 -2.41
N ALA A 13 -14.56 -14.05 -2.77
CA ALA A 13 -13.92 -14.96 -1.82
C ALA A 13 -12.55 -14.46 -1.34
N VAL A 14 -11.79 -13.73 -2.18
CA VAL A 14 -10.51 -13.14 -1.77
C VAL A 14 -10.71 -11.81 -1.03
N GLY A 15 -11.80 -11.08 -1.27
CA GLY A 15 -12.12 -9.82 -0.59
C GLY A 15 -12.74 -9.96 0.81
N SER A 16 -13.05 -11.17 1.28
CA SER A 16 -13.77 -11.40 2.54
C SER A 16 -12.88 -11.86 3.71
N PHE A 17 -11.56 -11.96 3.51
CA PHE A 17 -10.61 -12.31 4.57
C PHE A 17 -9.78 -11.11 5.00
N SER A 18 -10.43 -10.00 5.38
CA SER A 18 -9.73 -8.83 5.92
C SER A 18 -10.62 -8.01 6.85
N SER A 19 -11.13 -8.62 7.93
CA SER A 19 -11.68 -7.84 9.05
C SER A 19 -11.76 -8.64 10.36
N VAL A 20 -10.73 -9.41 10.68
CA VAL A 20 -10.47 -9.81 12.07
C VAL A 20 -9.02 -9.48 12.36
N ALA A 21 -8.75 -8.18 12.54
CA ALA A 21 -7.61 -7.77 13.33
C ALA A 21 -7.89 -8.26 14.76
N ASN A 22 -7.31 -9.40 15.11
CA ASN A 22 -7.21 -9.83 16.49
C ASN A 22 -6.47 -8.72 17.25
N ALA A 23 -7.19 -7.97 18.09
CA ALA A 23 -6.63 -7.01 19.04
C ALA A 23 -5.92 -7.73 20.21
N GLN A 24 -5.15 -8.78 19.90
CA GLN A 24 -4.50 -9.66 20.86
C GLN A 24 -3.03 -9.84 20.47
N MET A 25 -2.34 -8.72 20.24
CA MET A 25 -0.88 -8.67 20.22
C MET A 25 -0.38 -7.59 21.18
N MET A 26 -0.72 -7.72 22.46
CA MET A 26 0.08 -7.22 23.59
C MET A 26 -0.18 -8.12 24.81
N GLY A 27 0.11 -9.42 24.64
CA GLY A 27 0.22 -10.35 25.75
C GLY A 27 1.57 -10.15 26.44
N GLY A 28 1.58 -9.47 27.58
CA GLY A 28 2.82 -9.27 28.35
C GLY A 28 2.75 -8.36 29.58
N PHE A 29 1.65 -7.65 29.84
CA PHE A 29 1.52 -6.75 31.00
C PHE A 29 0.88 -7.41 32.24
N SER A 30 1.03 -8.72 32.42
CA SER A 30 0.39 -9.48 33.51
C SER A 30 1.02 -9.28 34.90
N ASN A 31 1.75 -8.19 35.17
CA ASN A 31 2.40 -8.04 36.47
C ASN A 31 2.47 -6.60 37.03
N SER A 32 1.52 -5.73 36.68
CA SER A 32 1.27 -4.51 37.44
C SER A 32 -0.03 -4.65 38.23
N SER A 33 0.04 -4.36 39.53
CA SER A 33 -1.10 -4.23 40.44
C SER A 33 -1.92 -2.95 40.19
N ALA A 34 -1.86 -2.40 38.97
CA ALA A 34 -2.50 -1.15 38.61
C ALA A 34 -3.96 -1.40 38.24
N ASP A 35 -4.87 -0.58 38.78
CA ASP A 35 -6.26 -0.57 38.32
C ASP A 35 -6.31 0.07 36.93
N TRP A 36 -6.35 -0.77 35.90
CA TRP A 36 -6.41 -0.33 34.51
C TRP A 36 -7.63 0.53 34.20
N ASN A 37 -8.72 0.43 34.98
CA ASN A 37 -9.88 1.31 34.78
C ASN A 37 -9.55 2.75 35.19
N GLU A 38 -8.84 2.92 36.30
CA GLU A 38 -8.40 4.23 36.78
C GLU A 38 -7.43 4.88 35.79
N VAL A 39 -6.46 4.13 35.26
CA VAL A 39 -5.49 4.63 34.25
C VAL A 39 -6.19 5.07 32.97
N VAL A 40 -7.14 4.27 32.47
CA VAL A 40 -7.91 4.61 31.26
C VAL A 40 -8.80 5.83 31.50
N GLU A 41 -9.46 5.92 32.65
CA GLU A 41 -10.30 7.06 33.02
C GLU A 41 -9.46 8.35 33.13
N HIS A 42 -8.29 8.27 33.77
CA HIS A 42 -7.35 9.37 33.89
C HIS A 42 -6.91 9.88 32.51
N THR A 43 -6.42 8.98 31.66
CA THR A 43 -5.98 9.29 30.29
C THR A 43 -7.11 9.95 29.49
N SER A 44 -8.34 9.41 29.60
CA SER A 44 -9.50 9.95 28.90
C SER A 44 -9.89 11.36 29.37
N ARG A 45 -9.65 11.69 30.64
CA ARG A 45 -9.87 13.03 31.18
C ARG A 45 -8.85 14.02 30.62
N GLU A 46 -7.57 13.65 30.62
CA GLU A 46 -6.49 14.50 30.12
C GLU A 46 -6.61 14.77 28.62
N GLU A 47 -7.00 13.77 27.83
CA GLU A 47 -7.31 13.97 26.41
C GLU A 47 -8.42 14.99 26.17
N LYS A 48 -9.45 15.01 27.03
CA LYS A 48 -10.55 15.98 26.93
C LYS A 48 -10.09 17.39 27.29
N GLU A 49 -9.30 17.52 28.36
CA GLU A 49 -8.72 18.79 28.77
C GLU A 49 -7.81 19.36 27.67
N GLY A 50 -6.99 18.49 27.04
CA GLY A 50 -6.16 18.86 25.90
C GLY A 50 -6.95 19.25 24.67
N LYS A 51 -8.08 18.57 24.41
CA LYS A 51 -8.98 18.97 23.32
C LYS A 51 -9.57 20.36 23.54
N GLU A 52 -10.06 20.65 24.75
CA GLU A 52 -10.62 21.97 25.07
C GLU A 52 -9.57 23.07 24.95
N LEU A 53 -8.35 22.79 25.41
CA LEU A 53 -7.22 23.70 25.28
C LEU A 53 -6.84 23.92 23.81
N TRP A 54 -6.84 22.86 23.00
CA TRP A 54 -6.60 22.93 21.56
C TRP A 54 -7.67 23.74 20.83
N ASP A 55 -8.95 23.55 21.17
CA ASP A 55 -10.05 24.30 20.57
C ASP A 55 -9.92 25.80 20.86
N LYS A 56 -9.52 26.19 22.08
CA LYS A 56 -9.23 27.60 22.45
C LYS A 56 -8.02 28.15 21.69
N PHE A 57 -6.97 27.35 21.53
CA PHE A 57 -5.79 27.73 20.76
C PHE A 57 -6.14 27.97 19.28
N GLN A 58 -6.94 27.08 18.68
CA GLN A 58 -7.41 27.20 17.30
C GLN A 58 -8.36 28.39 17.10
N ALA A 59 -9.16 28.72 18.13
CA ALA A 59 -9.97 29.94 18.19
C ALA A 59 -9.14 31.22 18.38
N LYS A 60 -7.81 31.11 18.55
CA LYS A 60 -6.87 32.21 18.83
C LYS A 60 -7.14 32.95 20.15
N GLU A 61 -7.83 32.29 21.08
CA GLU A 61 -8.04 32.83 22.43
C GLU A 61 -6.76 32.73 23.28
N ILE A 62 -5.92 31.73 22.97
CA ILE A 62 -4.65 31.46 23.64
C ILE A 62 -3.53 31.45 22.59
N ALA A 63 -2.38 32.02 22.93
CA ALA A 63 -1.19 32.04 22.09
C ALA A 63 -0.08 31.19 22.72
N CYS A 64 0.89 30.77 21.92
CA CYS A 64 2.03 29.96 22.37
C CYS A 64 2.79 30.55 23.56
N ALA A 65 2.87 31.88 23.66
CA ALA A 65 3.55 32.57 24.76
C ALA A 65 2.82 32.46 26.12
N ASN A 66 1.54 32.09 26.10
CA ASN A 66 0.71 31.93 27.28
C ASN A 66 0.55 30.45 27.70
N LEU A 67 1.18 29.53 26.96
CA LEU A 67 1.17 28.11 27.26
C LEU A 67 2.41 27.76 28.08
N ASP A 68 2.18 27.14 29.23
CA ASP A 68 3.25 26.54 30.04
C ASP A 68 3.46 25.06 29.68
N ASP A 69 4.46 24.45 30.31
CA ASP A 69 4.85 23.07 30.04
C ASP A 69 3.73 22.08 30.41
N GLU A 70 3.00 22.29 31.52
CA GLU A 70 1.87 21.45 31.91
C GLU A 70 0.77 21.46 30.84
N GLN A 71 0.44 22.65 30.33
CA GLN A 71 -0.52 22.82 29.23
C GLN A 71 -0.05 22.18 27.93
N PHE A 72 1.26 22.22 27.64
CA PHE A 72 1.82 21.47 26.52
C PHE A 72 1.77 19.96 26.75
N GLY A 73 1.93 19.48 27.98
CA GLY A 73 1.74 18.07 28.34
C GLY A 73 0.31 17.62 28.04
N VAL A 74 -0.68 18.37 28.52
CA VAL A 74 -2.11 18.11 28.28
C VAL A 74 -2.48 18.16 26.79
N LEU A 75 -1.88 19.07 26.02
CA LEU A 75 -2.00 19.05 24.54
C LEU A 75 -1.35 17.80 23.93
N GLY A 76 -0.21 17.38 24.46
CA GLY A 76 0.48 16.15 24.11
C GLY A 76 -0.39 14.91 24.27
N GLU A 77 -1.04 14.77 25.43
CA GLU A 77 -2.01 13.69 25.74
C GLU A 77 -3.13 13.65 24.69
N TYR A 78 -3.73 14.82 24.38
CA TYR A 78 -4.77 14.90 23.35
C TYR A 78 -4.26 14.45 21.97
N PHE A 79 -3.09 14.91 21.55
CA PHE A 79 -2.53 14.52 20.25
C PHE A 79 -2.11 13.05 20.21
N MET A 80 -1.58 12.50 21.30
CA MET A 80 -1.26 11.10 21.40
C MET A 80 -2.53 10.25 21.36
N GLY A 81 -3.60 10.68 22.03
CA GLY A 81 -4.93 10.08 21.93
C GLY A 81 -5.48 10.09 20.50
N GLN A 82 -5.34 11.19 19.76
CA GLN A 82 -5.72 11.23 18.34
C GLN A 82 -4.94 10.24 17.46
N MET A 83 -3.68 9.95 17.82
CA MET A 83 -2.81 9.05 17.07
C MET A 83 -3.00 7.58 17.44
N MET A 84 -3.08 7.30 18.73
CA MET A 84 -3.08 5.95 19.31
C MET A 84 -4.49 5.42 19.58
N GLY A 85 -5.48 6.31 19.65
CA GLY A 85 -6.85 5.97 20.02
C GLY A 85 -6.91 5.20 21.33
N ASN A 86 -7.63 4.08 21.33
CA ASN A 86 -7.81 3.23 22.52
C ASN A 86 -6.51 2.63 23.08
N SER A 87 -5.38 2.73 22.35
CA SER A 87 -4.08 2.23 22.81
C SER A 87 -3.26 3.26 23.58
N HIS A 88 -3.75 4.49 23.74
CA HIS A 88 -3.03 5.56 24.43
C HIS A 88 -2.69 5.19 25.87
N ALA A 89 -3.67 4.81 26.69
CA ALA A 89 -3.45 4.40 28.09
C ALA A 89 -2.43 3.25 28.24
N ALA A 90 -2.44 2.28 27.32
CA ALA A 90 -1.47 1.20 27.31
C ALA A 90 -0.07 1.68 26.91
N MET A 91 0.01 2.68 26.04
CA MET A 91 1.26 3.31 25.66
C MET A 91 1.81 4.18 26.78
N ASN A 92 1.01 4.94 27.53
CA ASN A 92 1.46 5.70 28.70
C ASN A 92 2.05 4.74 29.74
N ALA A 93 1.35 3.63 30.03
CA ALA A 93 1.89 2.60 30.92
C ALA A 93 3.24 2.02 30.43
N MET A 94 3.39 1.81 29.11
CA MET A 94 4.66 1.39 28.52
C MET A 94 5.75 2.47 28.63
N MET A 95 5.40 3.74 28.42
CA MET A 95 6.32 4.87 28.52
C MET A 95 6.79 5.07 29.96
N ILE A 96 5.87 5.03 30.93
CA ILE A 96 6.19 5.09 32.35
C ILE A 96 7.09 3.91 32.74
N GLN A 97 6.82 2.71 32.23
CA GLN A 97 7.68 1.56 32.50
C GLN A 97 9.10 1.71 31.93
N ALA A 98 9.23 2.32 30.75
CA ALA A 98 10.52 2.47 30.06
C ALA A 98 11.33 3.69 30.53
N HIS A 99 10.65 4.79 30.86
CA HIS A 99 11.26 6.10 31.05
C HIS A 99 10.85 6.80 32.36
N GLY A 100 10.00 6.16 33.18
CA GLY A 100 9.44 6.75 34.40
C GLY A 100 8.32 7.76 34.10
N GLU A 101 7.66 8.22 35.16
CA GLU A 101 6.57 9.20 35.08
C GLU A 101 7.06 10.53 34.48
N GLU A 102 8.20 11.05 34.94
CA GLU A 102 8.80 12.27 34.39
C GLU A 102 9.17 12.14 32.90
N GLY A 103 9.55 10.93 32.47
CA GLY A 103 9.92 10.67 31.08
C GLY A 103 8.72 10.63 30.14
N GLU A 104 7.61 10.07 30.60
CA GLU A 104 6.33 10.09 29.88
C GLU A 104 5.79 11.52 29.74
N GLU A 105 5.81 12.29 30.82
CA GLU A 105 5.33 13.67 30.82
C GLU A 105 6.17 14.53 29.85
N GLN A 106 7.50 14.40 29.84
CA GLN A 106 8.36 15.13 28.90
C GLN A 106 8.11 14.75 27.44
N ILE A 107 7.75 13.50 27.15
CA ILE A 107 7.36 13.08 25.80
C ILE A 107 6.08 13.83 25.40
N HIS A 108 5.09 13.88 26.28
CA HIS A 108 3.85 14.59 26.01
C HIS A 108 4.06 16.09 25.85
N ILE A 109 4.86 16.73 26.70
CA ILE A 109 5.21 18.16 26.58
C ILE A 109 5.89 18.44 25.23
N ALA A 110 6.90 17.66 24.87
CA ALA A 110 7.61 17.83 23.60
C ALA A 110 6.69 17.58 22.40
N MET A 111 5.80 16.58 22.50
CA MET A 111 4.80 16.29 21.47
C MET A 111 3.81 17.46 21.33
N GLY A 112 3.28 17.97 22.43
CA GLY A 112 2.37 19.11 22.47
C GLY A 112 2.98 20.36 21.85
N LYS A 113 4.23 20.70 22.20
CA LYS A 113 4.99 21.82 21.61
C LYS A 113 5.17 21.69 20.10
N ARG A 114 5.50 20.49 19.63
CA ARG A 114 5.71 20.22 18.19
C ARG A 114 4.42 20.27 17.40
N LEU A 115 3.40 19.56 17.88
CA LEU A 115 2.14 19.38 17.15
C LEU A 115 1.23 20.60 17.22
N SER A 116 1.33 21.41 18.28
CA SER A 116 0.71 22.74 18.31
C SER A 116 1.41 23.77 17.40
N GLY A 117 2.64 23.49 16.96
CA GLY A 117 3.45 24.39 16.16
C GLY A 117 4.11 25.53 16.95
N CYS A 118 4.04 25.50 18.28
CA CYS A 118 4.63 26.52 19.16
C CYS A 118 6.16 26.38 19.27
N ASP A 119 6.68 25.15 19.32
CA ASP A 119 8.11 24.88 19.25
C ASP A 119 8.37 23.53 18.56
N THR A 120 8.69 23.61 17.26
CA THR A 120 9.00 22.44 16.43
C THR A 120 10.37 21.84 16.74
N SER A 121 11.22 22.55 17.47
CA SER A 121 12.57 22.13 17.84
C SER A 121 12.63 21.44 19.20
N ALA A 122 11.58 21.57 20.01
CA ALA A 122 11.45 20.93 21.32
C ALA A 122 11.84 19.45 21.22
N GLY A 123 12.96 19.08 21.84
CA GLY A 123 13.44 17.71 21.91
C GLY A 123 13.00 17.07 23.23
N VAL A 124 12.82 15.76 23.24
CA VAL A 124 12.72 15.04 24.51
C VAL A 124 14.13 14.96 25.09
N THR A 125 14.45 15.87 26.00
CA THR A 125 15.78 15.97 26.64
C THR A 125 15.85 15.01 27.81
N GLY A 126 16.68 13.96 27.72
CA GLY A 126 16.88 13.02 28.84
C GLY A 126 16.56 11.57 28.50
N ILE A 127 15.88 11.31 27.39
CA ILE A 127 15.64 9.94 26.91
C ILE A 127 16.85 9.47 26.10
N SER A 128 17.79 8.84 26.79
CA SER A 128 18.97 8.23 26.16
C SER A 128 18.56 6.99 25.36
N GLY A 129 18.35 7.16 24.05
CA GLY A 129 18.39 6.08 23.08
C GLY A 129 17.03 5.67 22.51
N GLY A 130 16.92 5.71 21.17
CA GLY A 130 16.02 4.83 20.42
C GLY A 130 14.60 5.34 20.10
N TRP A 131 14.04 6.26 20.89
CA TRP A 131 12.65 6.69 20.66
C TRP A 131 12.50 7.73 19.52
N MET A 132 13.44 8.67 19.42
CA MET A 132 13.49 9.68 18.34
C MET A 132 13.57 9.07 16.92
N PRO A 133 14.42 8.06 16.62
CA PRO A 133 14.47 7.42 15.30
C PRO A 133 13.19 6.66 14.92
N MET A 134 12.51 6.05 15.90
CA MET A 134 11.34 5.20 15.64
C MET A 134 10.10 6.04 15.33
N MET A 135 9.86 7.12 16.07
CA MET A 135 8.83 8.09 15.71
C MET A 135 9.15 8.81 14.39
N GLN A 136 10.41 9.18 14.13
CA GLN A 136 10.80 9.88 12.90
C GLN A 136 10.58 9.02 11.64
N MET A 137 10.70 7.69 11.75
CA MET A 137 10.41 6.77 10.65
C MET A 137 8.90 6.54 10.46
N MET A 138 8.10 6.56 11.54
CA MET A 138 6.64 6.37 11.48
C MET A 138 5.87 7.65 11.09
N TRP A 139 6.40 8.82 11.44
CA TRP A 139 5.88 10.15 11.10
C TRP A 139 6.41 10.70 9.76
N GLY A 140 7.08 9.87 8.96
CA GLY A 140 7.40 10.17 7.58
C GLY A 140 8.03 11.54 7.34
N GLY A 141 9.31 11.69 7.64
CA GLY A 141 10.17 12.63 6.89
C GLY A 141 9.76 14.11 6.90
N TRP A 142 9.30 14.65 8.03
CA TRP A 142 9.16 16.09 8.18
C TRP A 142 10.49 16.73 8.64
N SER A 143 11.48 16.74 7.74
CA SER A 143 12.61 17.66 7.81
C SER A 143 12.59 18.56 6.57
N SER A 144 11.99 19.73 6.76
CA SER A 144 12.22 21.03 6.11
C SER A 144 12.95 21.07 4.76
N PRO A 145 12.38 21.67 3.69
CA PRO A 145 13.09 21.87 2.41
C PRO A 145 14.13 23.01 2.46
N PHE A 146 14.40 23.60 3.64
CA PHE A 146 15.36 24.69 3.77
C PHE A 146 16.11 24.60 5.12
N SER A 147 17.12 23.75 5.16
CA SER A 147 18.21 23.90 6.13
C SER A 147 19.54 23.79 5.38
N THR A 148 20.04 24.95 4.97
CA THR A 148 21.44 25.14 4.61
C THR A 148 22.27 25.06 5.87
N ASN A 149 22.74 23.88 6.24
CA ASN A 149 23.96 23.78 7.03
C ASN A 149 24.72 22.49 6.74
N GLN A 150 25.87 22.71 6.13
CA GLN A 150 26.92 21.78 5.80
C GLN A 150 27.47 21.17 7.09
N SER A 151 27.21 19.87 7.29
CA SER A 151 27.92 19.04 8.25
C SER A 151 28.06 17.64 7.66
N ASN A 152 29.31 17.30 7.37
CA ASN A 152 29.73 16.01 6.85
C ASN A 152 29.33 14.89 7.81
N ASN A 153 28.34 14.09 7.44
CA ASN A 153 28.13 12.76 7.99
C ASN A 153 27.68 11.80 6.88
N SER A 154 28.66 11.34 6.11
CA SER A 154 28.55 10.18 5.23
C SER A 154 28.45 8.90 6.07
N MET A 155 27.34 8.65 6.77
CA MET A 155 27.15 7.34 7.39
C MET A 155 25.71 6.94 7.72
N MET A 156 24.72 7.25 6.87
CA MET A 156 23.45 6.50 6.82
C MET A 156 22.89 6.49 5.40
N ASN A 157 23.61 5.85 4.47
CA ASN A 157 23.08 5.39 3.19
C ASN A 157 23.22 3.87 3.12
N PHE A 158 22.47 3.18 3.98
CA PHE A 158 22.39 1.73 4.02
C PHE A 158 20.90 1.35 4.09
N GLY A 159 20.23 1.41 2.95
CA GLY A 159 18.82 1.04 2.90
C GLY A 159 18.11 1.17 1.55
N PHE A 160 18.76 1.73 0.53
CA PHE A 160 18.07 1.98 -0.75
C PHE A 160 18.96 1.82 -1.99
N MET A 161 19.56 0.64 -2.22
CA MET A 161 19.78 0.12 -3.57
C MET A 161 20.27 -1.33 -3.53
N PRO A 162 19.67 -2.21 -4.34
CA PRO A 162 20.27 -2.41 -5.66
C PRO A 162 19.35 -2.13 -6.85
N PHE A 163 18.15 -1.55 -6.65
CA PHE A 163 17.22 -1.19 -7.75
C PHE A 163 16.59 0.21 -7.63
N GLY A 164 17.24 1.14 -6.93
CA GLY A 164 16.76 2.53 -6.65
C GLY A 164 16.60 3.47 -7.85
N GLY A 165 16.51 2.94 -9.06
CA GLY A 165 16.08 3.65 -10.27
C GLY A 165 15.34 2.75 -11.27
N PHE A 166 15.26 1.44 -11.01
CA PHE A 166 14.64 0.43 -11.89
C PHE A 166 13.34 -0.15 -11.31
N GLY A 167 13.03 0.14 -10.04
CA GLY A 167 11.78 -0.32 -9.41
C GLY A 167 10.52 0.12 -10.17
N TRP A 168 10.49 1.34 -10.70
CA TRP A 168 9.36 1.83 -11.50
C TRP A 168 9.21 1.10 -12.84
N ILE A 169 10.32 0.71 -13.47
CA ILE A 169 10.33 -0.09 -14.70
C ILE A 169 9.81 -1.50 -14.42
N PHE A 170 10.29 -2.14 -13.34
CA PHE A 170 9.81 -3.45 -12.94
C PHE A 170 8.31 -3.42 -12.60
N MET A 171 7.86 -2.35 -11.93
CA MET A 171 6.44 -2.11 -11.66
C MET A 171 5.63 -2.03 -12.97
N LEU A 172 6.06 -1.23 -13.95
CA LEU A 172 5.39 -1.13 -15.25
C LEU A 172 5.34 -2.46 -16.01
N VAL A 173 6.44 -3.22 -16.01
CA VAL A 173 6.51 -4.54 -16.64
C VAL A 173 5.59 -5.55 -15.94
N PHE A 174 5.56 -5.55 -14.62
CA PHE A 174 4.70 -6.41 -13.82
C PHE A 174 3.21 -6.13 -14.09
N TRP A 175 2.80 -4.85 -14.08
CA TRP A 175 1.43 -4.46 -14.43
C TRP A 175 1.09 -4.78 -15.89
N GLY A 176 2.02 -4.57 -16.83
CA GLY A 176 1.85 -4.95 -18.23
C GLY A 176 1.62 -6.46 -18.41
N PHE A 177 2.37 -7.28 -17.68
CA PHE A 177 2.22 -8.74 -17.70
C PHE A 177 0.88 -9.20 -17.13
N ILE A 178 0.42 -8.58 -16.04
CA ILE A 178 -0.90 -8.87 -15.46
C ILE A 178 -2.02 -8.53 -16.47
N ILE A 179 -1.97 -7.35 -17.09
CA ILE A 179 -2.96 -6.95 -18.10
C ILE A 179 -2.94 -7.91 -19.29
N TRP A 180 -1.75 -8.26 -19.78
CA TRP A 180 -1.60 -9.23 -20.87
C TRP A 180 -2.17 -10.60 -20.52
N MET A 181 -1.94 -11.08 -19.29
CA MET A 181 -2.48 -12.36 -18.80
C MET A 181 -4.01 -12.36 -18.74
N ILE A 182 -4.61 -11.28 -18.24
CA ILE A 182 -6.06 -11.09 -18.21
C ILE A 182 -6.64 -11.05 -19.63
N VAL A 183 -6.05 -10.27 -20.54
CA VAL A 183 -6.49 -10.18 -21.94
C VAL A 183 -6.34 -11.53 -22.66
N SER A 184 -5.26 -12.26 -22.40
CA SER A 184 -5.03 -13.60 -22.97
C SER A 184 -6.07 -14.61 -22.50
N LEU A 185 -6.47 -14.57 -21.23
CA LEU A 185 -7.56 -15.41 -20.71
C LEU A 185 -8.92 -15.04 -21.30
N ILE A 186 -9.22 -13.74 -21.45
CA ILE A 186 -10.48 -13.29 -22.06
C ILE A 186 -10.50 -13.65 -23.55
N ARG A 187 -9.38 -13.45 -24.27
CA ARG A 187 -9.27 -13.74 -25.70
C ARG A 187 -9.19 -15.24 -25.99
N GLY A 188 -8.61 -16.03 -25.10
CA GLY A 188 -8.58 -17.49 -25.16
C GLY A 188 -9.93 -18.15 -24.90
N ASN A 189 -10.84 -17.47 -24.19
CA ASN A 189 -12.17 -18.00 -23.88
C ASN A 189 -13.30 -17.44 -24.76
N PHE A 190 -13.05 -16.39 -25.56
CA PHE A 190 -14.01 -15.80 -26.50
C PHE A 190 -13.57 -15.83 -27.97
N GLY A 191 -12.31 -16.19 -28.28
CA GLY A 191 -11.86 -16.52 -29.62
C GLY A 191 -12.00 -18.00 -29.89
N GLY A 192 -13.00 -18.38 -30.70
CA GLY A 192 -13.24 -19.74 -31.14
C GLY A 192 -11.98 -20.42 -31.70
N GLY A 193 -11.93 -21.73 -31.47
CA GLY A 193 -10.72 -22.53 -31.62
C GLY A 193 -10.06 -22.47 -32.99
N HIS A 194 -8.75 -22.56 -32.98
CA HIS A 194 -8.08 -23.40 -33.94
C HIS A 194 -6.94 -24.15 -33.28
N MET A 195 -6.92 -25.44 -33.58
CA MET A 195 -5.95 -26.38 -33.09
C MET A 195 -4.53 -25.86 -33.32
N ARG A 196 -3.66 -26.15 -32.36
CA ARG A 196 -2.27 -26.52 -32.67
C ARG A 196 -2.30 -27.74 -33.59
N GLY A 197 -2.51 -27.50 -34.87
CA GLY A 197 -2.10 -28.39 -35.94
C GLY A 197 -0.67 -28.00 -36.30
N HIS A 198 0.26 -28.91 -36.08
CA HIS A 198 1.59 -28.85 -36.71
C HIS A 198 1.41 -28.60 -38.21
N SER A 199 1.75 -27.41 -38.69
CA SER A 199 1.92 -27.16 -40.13
C SER A 199 3.40 -27.25 -40.44
N HIS A 200 3.84 -28.47 -40.73
CA HIS A 200 4.84 -28.67 -41.76
C HIS A 200 4.25 -28.17 -43.09
N GLY A 201 5.00 -27.35 -43.81
CA GLY A 201 4.93 -27.33 -45.28
C GLY A 201 4.06 -26.27 -45.93
N ASN A 202 4.72 -25.59 -46.88
CA ASN A 202 4.23 -25.05 -48.13
C ASN A 202 3.46 -23.72 -48.17
N ASP A 203 4.21 -22.73 -48.64
CA ASP A 203 3.97 -22.09 -49.94
C ASP A 203 2.59 -21.50 -50.17
N ALA A 204 2.55 -20.19 -49.96
CA ALA A 204 1.75 -19.29 -50.76
C ALA A 204 2.11 -19.46 -52.25
N ASN A 205 1.46 -20.41 -52.92
CA ASN A 205 1.44 -20.51 -54.37
C ASN A 205 -0.03 -20.43 -54.81
N GLU A 206 -0.33 -19.45 -55.64
CA GLU A 206 -1.59 -19.33 -56.35
C GLU A 206 -1.90 -20.67 -57.04
N LYS A 207 -2.92 -21.39 -56.56
CA LYS A 207 -3.30 -22.67 -57.15
C LYS A 207 -3.52 -22.46 -58.64
N SER A 208 -2.66 -23.08 -59.46
CA SER A 208 -2.76 -23.00 -60.91
C SER A 208 -4.16 -23.45 -61.35
N PRO A 209 -4.78 -22.80 -62.35
CA PRO A 209 -6.13 -23.15 -62.82
C PRO A 209 -6.33 -24.65 -63.10
N LEU A 210 -5.26 -25.38 -63.47
CA LEU A 210 -5.28 -26.83 -63.64
C LEU A 210 -5.51 -27.62 -62.34
N GLU A 211 -5.00 -27.14 -61.20
CA GLU A 211 -5.21 -27.80 -59.91
C GLU A 211 -6.65 -27.63 -59.42
N ILE A 212 -7.24 -26.46 -59.63
CA ILE A 212 -8.65 -26.20 -59.34
C ILE A 212 -9.55 -27.10 -60.21
N LEU A 213 -9.20 -27.26 -61.49
CA LEU A 213 -9.94 -28.13 -62.41
C LEU A 213 -9.88 -29.60 -61.97
N LYS A 214 -8.71 -30.09 -61.54
CA LYS A 214 -8.54 -31.46 -61.01
C LYS A 214 -9.33 -31.69 -59.72
N GLU A 215 -9.36 -30.70 -58.83
CA GLU A 215 -10.09 -30.78 -57.57
C GLU A 215 -11.60 -30.94 -57.81
N ARG A 216 -12.16 -30.18 -58.76
CA ARG A 216 -13.59 -30.27 -59.11
C ARG A 216 -13.95 -31.57 -59.82
N TYR A 217 -13.07 -32.10 -60.68
CA TYR A 217 -13.26 -33.42 -61.27
C TYR A 217 -13.24 -34.53 -60.22
N ALA A 218 -12.29 -34.46 -59.26
CA ALA A 218 -12.21 -35.43 -58.16
C ALA A 218 -13.43 -35.37 -57.21
N LYS A 219 -14.04 -34.18 -57.06
CA LYS A 219 -15.30 -33.99 -56.34
C LYS A 219 -16.54 -34.44 -57.13
N GLY A 220 -16.39 -34.78 -58.41
CA GLY A 220 -17.50 -35.15 -59.29
C GLY A 220 -18.39 -33.98 -59.70
N GLU A 221 -17.93 -32.74 -59.52
CA GLU A 221 -18.67 -31.52 -59.89
C GLU A 221 -18.65 -31.26 -61.40
N ILE A 222 -17.69 -31.85 -62.12
CA ILE A 222 -17.55 -31.76 -63.58
C ILE A 222 -17.36 -33.16 -64.17
N ASP A 223 -17.92 -33.40 -65.36
CA ASP A 223 -17.77 -34.68 -66.05
C ASP A 223 -16.40 -34.79 -66.74
N LYS A 224 -15.98 -36.03 -67.03
CA LYS A 224 -14.70 -36.32 -67.69
C LYS A 224 -14.55 -35.59 -69.04
N ARG A 225 -15.65 -35.40 -69.78
CA ARG A 225 -15.63 -34.66 -71.05
C ARG A 225 -15.29 -33.19 -70.86
N GLU A 226 -15.92 -32.53 -69.87
CA GLU A 226 -15.67 -31.12 -69.55
C GLU A 226 -14.27 -30.90 -68.97
N PHE A 227 -13.77 -31.85 -68.18
CA PHE A 227 -12.41 -31.80 -67.64
C PHE A 227 -11.36 -31.80 -68.76
N GLU A 228 -11.48 -32.71 -69.74
CA GLU A 228 -10.51 -32.81 -70.84
C GLU A 228 -10.56 -31.62 -71.80
N GLU A 229 -11.73 -31.00 -72.01
CA GLU A 229 -11.86 -29.78 -72.82
C GLU A 229 -11.17 -28.59 -72.15
N LYS A 230 -11.51 -28.30 -70.89
CA LYS A 230 -10.92 -27.17 -70.14
C LYS A 230 -9.45 -27.37 -69.83
N LYS A 231 -8.99 -28.61 -69.68
CA LYS A 231 -7.57 -28.92 -69.48
C LYS A 231 -6.73 -28.57 -70.70
N LYS A 232 -7.27 -28.72 -71.92
CA LYS A 232 -6.56 -28.34 -73.16
C LYS A 232 -6.40 -26.83 -73.30
N ASP A 233 -7.38 -26.06 -72.83
CA ASP A 233 -7.31 -24.59 -72.87
C ASP A 233 -6.31 -24.00 -71.84
N LEU A 234 -5.92 -24.80 -70.85
CA LEU A 234 -5.03 -24.40 -69.75
C LEU A 234 -3.59 -24.95 -69.89
N ILE A 235 -3.30 -25.67 -70.98
CA ILE A 235 -1.97 -26.19 -71.35
C ILE A 235 -1.48 -25.42 -72.57
#